data_AF-A0AAW0PAH5-F1
#
_entry.id   AF-A0AAW0PAH5-F1
#
_cell.length_a   1.000
_cell.length_b   1.000
_cell.length_c   1.000
_cell.angle_alpha   90.00
_cell.angle_beta   90.00
_cell.angle_gamma   90.00
#
_symmetry.space_group_name_H-M   'P 1'
#
loop_
_entity.id
_entity.type
_entity.pdbx_description
1 polymer ?
#
loop_
_entity_poly.entity_id
_entity_poly.type
_entity_poly.pdbx_seq_one_letter_code
_entity_poly.pdbx_strand_id
1 'polypeptide(L)'
;MKEQVLEDHRAVFQAQESIRWLKDEKVLLEMTEEVDYDVESYATQLEQILDQKIDILTERRDKVKSFRSALQEEDYKLTQPERRCLRPLHEIEWAKCVGLSTDGARAMVGRLTGVVKRVKDVAPLLTAVHCSIHREALATKTMPANLTS
;
A
#
# COMPACT_ATOMS: atom_id res chain seq x y z
N MET A 1 -1.66 2.04 7.19
CA MET A 1 -0.41 1.25 7.05
C MET A 1 0.00 1.01 5.60
N LYS A 2 -0.83 0.37 4.76
CA LYS A 2 -0.57 0.25 3.30
C LYS A 2 -0.39 1.61 2.61
N GLU A 3 -1.26 2.57 2.90
CA GLU A 3 -1.20 3.91 2.32
C GLU A 3 0.07 4.66 2.72
N GLN A 4 0.52 4.54 3.98
CA GLN A 4 1.78 5.10 4.46
C GLN A 4 3.00 4.52 3.71
N VAL A 5 3.06 3.21 3.48
CA VAL A 5 4.17 2.59 2.72
C VAL A 5 4.20 3.10 1.27
N LEU A 6 3.03 3.32 0.66
CA LEU A 6 2.91 3.85 -0.70
C LEU A 6 3.25 5.33 -0.77
N GLU A 7 2.86 6.11 0.24
CA GLU A 7 3.19 7.52 0.38
C GLU A 7 4.69 7.71 0.64
N ASP A 8 5.26 6.93 1.55
CA ASP A 8 6.71 6.86 1.75
C ASP A 8 7.36 6.51 0.41
N HIS A 9 7.04 5.36 -0.23
CA HIS A 9 7.62 4.98 -1.53
C HIS A 9 7.58 6.11 -2.57
N ARG A 10 6.44 6.83 -2.68
CA ARG A 10 6.33 8.03 -3.52
C ARG A 10 7.25 9.17 -3.07
N ALA A 11 7.40 9.44 -1.77
CA ALA A 11 8.29 10.50 -1.28
C ALA A 11 9.78 10.27 -1.60
N VAL A 12 10.30 9.02 -1.61
CA VAL A 12 11.69 8.80 -2.10
C VAL A 12 11.79 8.96 -3.60
N PHE A 13 10.82 8.40 -4.34
CA PHE A 13 10.93 8.26 -5.79
C PHE A 13 10.40 9.45 -6.58
N GLN A 14 9.43 10.20 -6.07
CA GLN A 14 8.69 11.22 -6.82
C GLN A 14 8.97 12.66 -6.36
N ALA A 15 9.32 12.92 -5.10
CA ALA A 15 9.65 14.29 -4.69
C ALA A 15 10.39 14.38 -3.36
N GLN A 16 11.47 15.17 -3.36
CA GLN A 16 12.22 15.76 -2.23
C GLN A 16 13.58 15.12 -1.90
N GLU A 17 13.67 13.81 -1.68
CA GLU A 17 14.94 13.19 -1.25
C GLU A 17 15.89 12.89 -2.44
N SER A 18 15.41 12.19 -3.47
CA SER A 18 16.24 11.88 -4.65
C SER A 18 16.68 13.13 -5.42
N ILE A 19 15.82 14.15 -5.53
CA ILE A 19 16.16 15.43 -6.18
C ILE A 19 17.19 16.21 -5.35
N ARG A 20 17.09 16.16 -4.02
CA ARG A 20 18.07 16.80 -3.13
C ARG A 20 19.42 16.11 -3.20
N TRP A 21 19.46 14.79 -3.13
CA TRP A 21 20.71 14.03 -3.28
C TRP A 21 21.41 14.33 -4.60
N LEU A 22 20.67 14.42 -5.71
CA LEU A 22 21.24 14.76 -7.01
C LEU A 22 21.83 16.18 -7.04
N LYS A 23 21.26 17.12 -6.27
CA LYS A 23 21.81 18.48 -6.15
C LYS A 23 23.08 18.49 -5.31
N ASP A 24 23.06 17.83 -4.15
CA ASP A 24 24.19 17.77 -3.22
C ASP A 24 25.39 17.05 -3.86
N GLU A 25 25.13 15.96 -4.58
CA GLU A 25 26.14 15.19 -5.34
C GLU A 25 26.68 15.97 -6.54
N LYS A 26 25.85 16.81 -7.18
CA LYS A 26 26.31 17.71 -8.26
C LYS A 26 27.24 18.79 -7.72
N VAL A 27 26.89 19.44 -6.61
CA VAL A 27 27.74 20.47 -5.97
C VAL A 27 29.09 19.87 -5.56
N LEU A 28 29.07 18.66 -5.01
CA LEU A 28 30.29 17.96 -4.62
C LEU A 28 31.19 17.64 -5.83
N LEU A 29 30.61 17.31 -6.99
CA LEU A 29 31.36 17.09 -8.22
C LEU A 29 31.91 18.40 -8.80
N GLU A 30 31.16 19.50 -8.74
CA GLU A 30 31.64 20.82 -9.19
C GLU A 30 32.89 21.27 -8.42
N MET A 31 33.01 20.92 -7.12
CA MET A 31 34.21 21.20 -6.34
C MET A 31 35.46 20.47 -6.86
N THR A 32 35.32 19.36 -7.58
CA THR A 32 36.46 18.64 -8.17
C THR A 32 37.03 19.31 -9.42
N GLU A 33 36.36 20.35 -9.94
CA GLU A 33 36.86 21.16 -11.06
C GLU A 33 37.91 22.21 -10.62
N GLU A 34 38.04 22.45 -9.31
CA GLU A 34 39.08 23.32 -8.76
C GLU A 34 40.46 22.63 -8.83
N VAL A 35 41.51 23.37 -9.19
CA VAL A 35 42.85 22.79 -9.47
C VAL A 35 43.52 22.24 -8.20
N ASP A 36 43.16 22.78 -7.05
CA ASP A 36 43.69 22.48 -5.72
C ASP A 36 42.60 22.05 -4.73
N TYR A 37 41.56 21.37 -5.23
CA TYR A 37 40.47 20.90 -4.38
C TYR A 37 40.98 19.97 -3.27
N ASP A 38 40.43 20.14 -2.07
CA ASP A 38 40.77 19.33 -0.91
C ASP A 38 40.12 17.95 -1.01
N VAL A 39 40.95 16.94 -1.28
CA VAL A 39 40.54 15.53 -1.41
C VAL A 39 39.95 14.97 -0.12
N GLU A 40 40.45 15.39 1.05
CA GLU A 40 39.96 14.91 2.35
C GLU A 40 38.59 15.52 2.67
N SER A 41 38.41 16.80 2.34
CA SER A 41 37.10 17.47 2.42
C SER A 41 36.08 16.84 1.46
N TYR A 42 36.46 16.55 0.21
CA TYR A 42 35.60 15.86 -0.75
C TYR A 42 35.17 14.47 -0.24
N ALA A 43 36.13 13.66 0.22
CA ALA A 43 35.84 12.31 0.72
C ALA A 43 34.90 12.35 1.93
N THR A 44 35.13 13.27 2.86
CA THR A 44 34.28 13.46 4.05
C THR A 44 32.85 13.85 3.66
N GLN A 45 32.68 14.78 2.72
CA GLN A 45 31.35 15.20 2.26
C GLN A 45 30.64 14.08 1.48
N LEU A 46 31.37 13.28 0.70
CA LEU A 46 30.81 12.11 0.01
C LEU A 46 30.31 11.06 1.00
N GLU A 47 31.12 10.74 2.02
CA GLU A 47 30.75 9.83 3.09
C GLU A 47 29.46 10.28 3.80
N GLN A 48 29.36 11.57 4.14
CA GLN A 48 28.14 12.12 4.75
C GLN A 48 26.89 11.97 3.88
N ILE A 49 27.01 12.18 2.56
CA ILE A 49 25.89 11.98 1.62
C ILE A 49 25.49 10.51 1.55
N LEU A 50 26.47 9.60 1.54
CA LEU A 50 26.23 8.16 1.51
C LEU A 50 25.56 7.67 2.80
N ASP A 51 26.02 8.11 3.97
CA ASP A 51 25.42 7.75 5.25
C ASP A 51 23.95 8.20 5.33
N GLN A 52 23.66 9.45 4.93
CA GLN A 52 22.28 9.94 4.87
C GLN A 52 21.39 9.10 3.93
N LYS A 53 21.91 8.73 2.75
CA LYS A 53 21.21 7.84 1.81
C LYS A 53 20.94 6.47 2.43
N ILE A 54 21.94 5.89 3.11
CA ILE A 54 21.83 4.57 3.75
C ILE A 54 20.78 4.58 4.87
N ASP A 55 20.74 5.63 5.69
CA ASP A 55 19.80 5.76 6.80
C ASP A 55 18.35 5.79 6.31
N ILE A 56 18.04 6.66 5.35
CA ILE A 56 16.70 6.80 4.78
C ILE A 56 16.23 5.50 4.11
N LEU A 57 17.11 4.86 3.33
CA LEU A 57 16.78 3.60 2.66
C LEU A 57 16.63 2.45 3.67
N THR A 58 17.41 2.46 4.76
CA THR A 58 17.32 1.50 5.86
C THR A 58 15.97 1.61 6.58
N GLU A 59 15.58 2.82 6.97
CA GLU A 59 14.29 3.05 7.63
C GLU A 59 13.12 2.55 6.77
N ARG A 60 13.16 2.84 5.47
CA ARG A 60 12.13 2.41 4.52
C ARG A 60 12.08 0.92 4.32
N ARG A 61 13.24 0.28 4.20
CA ARG A 61 13.32 -1.18 4.16
C ARG A 61 12.65 -1.79 5.40
N ASP A 62 12.86 -1.21 6.58
CA ASP A 62 12.31 -1.75 7.81
C ASP A 62 10.80 -1.50 7.94
N LYS A 63 10.30 -0.36 7.44
CA LYS A 63 8.86 -0.13 7.23
C LYS A 63 8.22 -1.12 6.24
N VAL A 64 8.91 -1.47 5.16
CA VAL A 64 8.44 -2.48 4.20
C VAL A 64 8.43 -3.88 4.83
N LYS A 65 9.46 -4.22 5.62
CA LYS A 65 9.51 -5.49 6.36
C LYS A 65 8.36 -5.58 7.38
N SER A 66 8.11 -4.53 8.16
CA SER A 66 7.03 -4.54 9.14
C SER A 66 5.66 -4.66 8.47
N PHE A 67 5.46 -3.98 7.33
CA PHE A 67 4.26 -4.15 6.51
C PHE A 67 4.08 -5.57 5.99
N ARG A 68 5.16 -6.20 5.48
CA ARG A 68 5.12 -7.60 5.05
C ARG A 68 4.79 -8.54 6.21
N SER A 69 5.38 -8.36 7.37
CA SER A 69 5.09 -9.17 8.56
C SER A 69 3.64 -9.04 9.00
N ALA A 70 3.08 -7.82 8.97
CA ALA A 70 1.67 -7.60 9.29
C ALA A 70 0.73 -8.30 8.29
N LEU A 71 1.03 -8.27 6.99
CA LEU A 71 0.28 -9.04 5.98
C LEU A 71 0.36 -10.54 6.24
N GLN A 72 1.56 -11.05 6.60
CA GLN A 72 1.73 -12.47 6.94
C GLN A 72 0.98 -12.86 8.22
N GLU A 73 0.90 -11.97 9.21
CA GLU A 73 0.13 -12.20 10.43
C GLU A 73 -1.38 -12.20 10.14
N GLU A 74 -1.87 -11.31 9.29
CA GLU A 74 -3.25 -11.32 8.79
C GLU A 74 -3.56 -12.62 8.04
N ASP A 75 -2.68 -13.06 7.12
CA ASP A 75 -2.82 -14.32 6.40
C ASP A 75 -2.73 -15.54 7.33
N TYR A 76 -1.85 -15.51 8.34
CA TYR A 76 -1.72 -16.58 9.35
C TYR A 76 -3.01 -16.69 10.19
N LYS A 77 -3.59 -15.56 10.60
CA LYS A 77 -4.89 -15.51 11.30
C LYS A 77 -6.04 -16.06 10.45
N LEU A 78 -5.95 -15.98 9.12
CA LEU A 78 -6.92 -16.53 8.17
C LEU A 78 -6.69 -18.01 7.81
N THR A 79 -5.47 -18.52 7.99
CA THR A 79 -5.09 -19.90 7.65
C THR A 79 -5.14 -20.87 8.82
N GLN A 80 -5.30 -20.38 10.06
CA GLN A 80 -5.65 -21.24 11.18
C GLN A 80 -6.98 -21.99 10.90
N PRO A 81 -7.05 -23.30 11.19
CA PRO A 81 -8.20 -24.13 10.82
C PRO A 81 -9.52 -23.64 11.43
N GLU A 82 -9.47 -22.89 12.53
CA GLU A 82 -10.65 -22.30 13.19
C GLU A 82 -11.26 -21.11 12.43
N ARG A 83 -10.57 -20.53 11.44
CA ARG A 83 -11.04 -19.37 10.67
C ARG A 83 -10.83 -19.49 9.16
N ARG A 84 -11.10 -20.67 8.58
CA ARG A 84 -11.61 -20.72 7.20
C ARG A 84 -12.78 -19.73 7.15
N CYS A 85 -12.77 -18.72 6.28
CA CYS A 85 -13.69 -17.55 6.29
C CYS A 85 -15.21 -17.88 6.19
N LEU A 86 -15.59 -19.13 6.37
CA LEU A 86 -16.94 -19.65 6.43
C LEU A 86 -17.23 -20.40 7.76
N ARG A 87 -16.33 -20.43 8.76
CA ARG A 87 -16.61 -20.91 10.11
C ARG A 87 -16.85 -19.76 11.10
N PRO A 88 -17.77 -19.94 12.06
CA PRO A 88 -18.69 -18.87 12.37
C PRO A 88 -18.35 -18.20 13.72
N LEU A 89 -18.23 -16.87 13.73
CA LEU A 89 -18.38 -16.10 14.98
C LEU A 89 -19.84 -16.12 15.50
N HIS A 90 -20.77 -16.58 14.66
CA HIS A 90 -22.15 -17.00 14.92
C HIS A 90 -22.50 -17.98 13.80
N GLU A 91 -23.08 -19.16 14.04
CA GLU A 91 -23.37 -20.22 13.04
C GLU A 91 -24.21 -19.72 11.85
N ILE A 92 -23.56 -19.04 10.90
CA ILE A 92 -24.20 -18.55 9.67
C ILE A 92 -24.23 -19.70 8.68
N GLU A 93 -25.44 -20.18 8.41
CA GLU A 93 -25.69 -21.18 7.39
C GLU A 93 -25.60 -20.53 6.01
N TRP A 94 -24.38 -20.48 5.47
CA TRP A 94 -24.09 -19.84 4.18
C TRP A 94 -24.94 -20.37 3.02
N ALA A 95 -25.39 -21.62 3.08
CA ALA A 95 -26.29 -22.21 2.09
C ALA A 95 -27.65 -21.47 1.96
N LYS A 96 -28.07 -20.74 3.01
CA LYS A 96 -29.29 -19.91 3.01
C LYS A 96 -29.04 -18.47 2.59
N CYS A 97 -27.80 -18.08 2.31
CA CYS A 97 -27.46 -16.73 1.90
C CYS A 97 -27.96 -16.45 0.47
N VAL A 98 -28.92 -15.53 0.33
CA VAL A 98 -29.50 -15.13 -0.96
C VAL A 98 -28.95 -13.81 -1.48
N GLY A 99 -28.37 -12.99 -0.61
CA GLY A 99 -27.89 -11.64 -0.94
C GLY A 99 -26.58 -11.30 -0.26
N LEU A 100 -25.63 -10.74 -1.03
CA LEU A 100 -24.36 -10.25 -0.50
C LEU A 100 -24.09 -8.84 -1.04
N SER A 101 -23.98 -7.86 -0.15
CA SER A 101 -23.59 -6.50 -0.50
C SER A 101 -22.07 -6.35 -0.37
N THR A 102 -21.39 -5.91 -1.42
CA THR A 102 -19.92 -5.74 -1.42
C THR A 102 -19.53 -4.35 -1.89
N ASP A 103 -18.39 -3.84 -1.42
CA ASP A 103 -17.80 -2.59 -1.91
C ASP A 103 -17.29 -2.67 -3.36
N GLY A 104 -17.33 -3.84 -3.99
CA GLY A 104 -16.82 -4.04 -5.35
C GLY A 104 -15.31 -4.14 -5.46
N ALA A 105 -14.58 -4.21 -4.34
CA ALA A 105 -13.14 -4.44 -4.38
C ALA A 105 -12.84 -5.77 -5.08
N ARG A 106 -11.73 -5.84 -5.82
CA ARG A 106 -11.33 -7.06 -6.57
C ARG A 106 -11.21 -8.30 -5.66
N ALA A 107 -10.84 -8.12 -4.39
CA ALA A 107 -10.82 -9.19 -3.41
C ALA A 107 -12.23 -9.75 -3.09
N MET A 108 -13.27 -8.93 -3.22
CA MET A 108 -14.67 -9.30 -2.96
C MET A 108 -15.34 -9.87 -4.21
N VAL A 109 -15.25 -9.19 -5.36
CA VAL A 109 -15.97 -9.54 -6.60
C VAL A 109 -15.14 -10.28 -7.65
N GLY A 110 -13.87 -10.59 -7.34
CA GLY A 110 -12.96 -11.25 -8.27
C GLY A 110 -13.50 -12.58 -8.82
N ARG A 111 -13.36 -12.79 -10.14
CA ARG A 111 -13.91 -13.97 -10.84
C ARG A 111 -13.38 -15.32 -10.32
N LEU A 112 -12.08 -15.37 -9.98
CA LEU A 112 -11.40 -16.59 -9.56
C LEU A 112 -11.24 -16.69 -8.05
N THR A 113 -10.84 -15.60 -7.39
CA THR A 113 -10.46 -15.57 -5.98
C THR A 113 -11.37 -14.69 -5.12
N GLY A 114 -12.44 -14.13 -5.69
CA GLY A 114 -13.35 -13.26 -4.96
C GLY A 114 -14.12 -13.98 -3.84
N VAL A 115 -14.47 -13.24 -2.78
CA VAL A 115 -15.39 -13.74 -1.74
C VAL A 115 -16.74 -14.13 -2.34
N VAL A 116 -17.30 -13.32 -3.25
CA VAL A 116 -18.56 -13.62 -3.95
C VAL A 116 -18.50 -14.97 -4.66
N LYS A 117 -17.38 -15.28 -5.33
CA LYS A 117 -17.20 -16.58 -6.02
C LYS A 117 -17.27 -17.74 -5.03
N ARG A 118 -16.56 -17.62 -3.90
CA ARG A 118 -16.52 -18.66 -2.86
C ARG A 118 -17.86 -18.87 -2.17
N VAL A 119 -18.61 -17.79 -1.92
CA VAL A 119 -19.96 -17.91 -1.33
C VAL A 119 -20.93 -18.51 -2.36
N LYS A 120 -20.83 -18.15 -3.65
CA LYS A 120 -21.64 -18.76 -4.71
C LYS A 120 -21.42 -20.26 -4.87
N ASP A 121 -20.21 -20.75 -4.57
CA ASP A 121 -19.92 -22.19 -4.60
C ASP A 121 -20.66 -22.96 -3.51
N VAL A 122 -21.05 -22.30 -2.41
CA VAL A 122 -21.85 -22.87 -1.31
C VAL A 122 -23.34 -22.51 -1.43
N ALA A 123 -23.66 -21.35 -2.00
CA ALA A 123 -25.01 -20.82 -2.19
C ALA A 123 -25.20 -20.35 -3.64
N PRO A 124 -25.59 -21.25 -4.57
CA PRO A 124 -25.72 -20.92 -5.99
C PRO A 124 -26.75 -19.82 -6.28
N LEU A 125 -27.74 -19.63 -5.41
CA LEU A 125 -28.79 -18.62 -5.53
C LEU A 125 -28.35 -17.22 -5.07
N LEU A 126 -27.11 -17.06 -4.61
CA LEU A 126 -26.61 -15.79 -4.12
C LEU A 126 -26.59 -14.70 -5.21
N THR A 127 -27.29 -13.61 -4.93
CA THR A 127 -27.19 -12.36 -5.69
C THR A 127 -26.22 -11.40 -4.99
N ALA A 128 -25.12 -11.07 -5.67
CA ALA A 128 -24.18 -10.08 -5.17
C ALA A 128 -24.54 -8.70 -5.72
N VAL A 129 -24.68 -7.72 -4.84
CA VAL A 129 -24.97 -6.32 -5.17
C VAL A 129 -23.84 -5.41 -4.67
N HIS A 130 -23.72 -4.24 -5.29
CA HIS A 130 -22.80 -3.21 -4.77
C HIS A 130 -23.41 -2.53 -3.53
N CYS A 131 -22.54 -2.21 -2.57
CA CYS A 131 -22.92 -1.45 -1.38
C CYS A 131 -23.39 -0.04 -1.76
N SER A 132 -24.61 0.33 -1.32
CA SER A 132 -25.21 1.64 -1.60
C SER A 132 -24.32 2.79 -1.14
N ILE A 133 -23.72 2.67 0.06
CA ILE A 133 -22.79 3.66 0.61
C ILE A 133 -21.57 3.84 -0.31
N HIS A 134 -21.02 2.74 -0.84
CA HIS A 134 -19.89 2.81 -1.76
C HIS A 134 -20.30 3.42 -3.10
N ARG A 135 -21.48 3.09 -3.64
CA ARG A 135 -22.01 3.70 -4.86
C ARG A 135 -22.22 5.20 -4.71
N GLU A 136 -22.76 5.64 -3.59
CA GLU A 136 -22.95 7.06 -3.27
C GLU A 136 -21.61 7.77 -3.14
N ALA A 137 -20.65 7.19 -2.41
CA ALA A 137 -19.30 7.75 -2.28
C ALA A 137 -18.52 7.81 -3.61
N LEU A 138 -18.86 6.97 -4.59
CA LEU A 138 -18.31 7.07 -5.95
C LEU A 138 -19.00 8.17 -6.75
N ALA A 139 -20.32 8.31 -6.63
CA ALA A 139 -21.08 9.35 -7.31
C ALA A 139 -20.64 10.75 -6.86
N THR A 140 -20.34 10.95 -5.57
CA THR A 140 -19.86 12.23 -5.04
C THR A 140 -18.53 12.67 -5.65
N LYS A 141 -17.63 11.74 -5.98
CA LYS A 141 -16.36 12.05 -6.66
C LYS A 141 -16.54 12.60 -8.07
N THR A 142 -17.67 12.30 -8.71
CA THR A 142 -18.02 12.77 -10.05
C THR A 142 -18.95 13.98 -10.06
N MET A 143 -19.34 14.50 -8.89
CA MET A 143 -20.19 15.68 -8.82
C MET A 143 -19.40 16.96 -9.15
N PRO A 144 -19.99 17.88 -9.92
CA PRO A 144 -19.37 19.17 -10.19
C PRO A 144 -19.31 20.02 -8.91
N ALA A 145 -18.30 20.90 -8.82
CA ALA A 145 -17.98 21.65 -7.61
C ALA A 145 -19.13 22.52 -7.07
N ASN A 146 -20.09 22.88 -7.91
CA ASN A 146 -21.27 23.66 -7.53
C ASN A 146 -22.33 22.86 -6.76
N LEU A 147 -22.18 21.53 -6.64
CA LEU A 147 -23.09 20.64 -5.92
C LEU A 147 -22.41 19.90 -4.75
N THR A 148 -21.09 20.07 -4.57
CA THR A 148 -20.36 19.56 -3.41
C THR A 148 -20.42 20.61 -2.30
N SER A 149 -21.25 20.36 -1.28
CA SER A 149 -21.37 21.19 -0.06
C SER A 149 -20.21 20.96 0.90
#